data_AF-A0A7Y3BSH0-F1
#
_entry.id   AF-A0A7Y3BSH0-F1
#
_cell.length_a   1.000
_cell.length_b   1.000
_cell.length_c   1.000
_cell.angle_alpha   90.00
_cell.angle_beta   90.00
_cell.angle_gamma   90.00
#
_symmetry.space_group_name_H-M   'P 1'
#
loop_
_entity.id
_entity.type
_entity.pdbx_description
1 polymer ?
#
loop_
_entity_poly.entity_id
_entity_poly.type
_entity_poly.pdbx_seq_one_letter_code
_entity_poly.pdbx_strand_id
1 'polypeptide(L)'
;MEPSESELSPAEFDGVRTNRYRPRLPWARIGFVVLFAALIAGAYFWRQKVRADELRERIETLHAERVASVLDELEATRAMLEEKALGAKSGAAKRLVEAQVRLSALHEDEVVYLKVRAPEIASEEALRAAIATEEQDAIGPCLGLELTPVSQLSEVPEVLTSKWLARIHETNDMQRLSVREEQLARAIDRELPALQSRVPVDYFLLLVVQGKSRLRDPVDVFLWDLEQDKLVLRSRTENRGRLITVRSQIGPKVDPAKAAGDPIVTADCSIAAHIKAQLGEPTMDLATRD
;
A
#
# COMPACT_ATOMS: atom_id res chain seq x y z
N MET A 1 -34.46 105.81 -37.38
CA MET A 1 -33.73 105.16 -38.46
C MET A 1 -33.09 103.94 -37.84
N GLU A 2 -33.75 102.79 -37.92
CA GLU A 2 -33.05 101.49 -37.83
C GLU A 2 -32.28 101.28 -39.16
N PRO A 3 -31.32 100.34 -39.29
CA PRO A 3 -30.88 99.29 -38.34
C PRO A 3 -29.33 99.15 -38.23
N SER A 4 -28.84 98.28 -37.35
CA SER A 4 -27.90 97.18 -37.71
C SER A 4 -27.52 96.34 -36.48
N GLU A 5 -27.63 95.02 -36.68
CA GLU A 5 -27.19 93.87 -35.90
C GLU A 5 -26.12 94.12 -34.82
N SER A 6 -26.45 93.73 -33.59
CA SER A 6 -25.44 93.33 -32.60
C SER A 6 -25.55 91.82 -32.41
N GLU A 7 -24.52 91.11 -32.86
CA GLU A 7 -24.20 89.72 -32.53
C GLU A 7 -24.68 89.34 -31.12
N LEU A 8 -25.53 88.33 -31.04
CA LEU A 8 -25.77 87.62 -29.80
C LEU A 8 -24.50 86.82 -29.48
N SER A 9 -23.57 87.46 -28.76
CA SER A 9 -22.51 86.78 -28.02
C SER A 9 -23.16 85.71 -27.14
N PRO A 10 -22.67 84.46 -27.13
CA PRO A 10 -23.17 83.46 -26.19
C PRO A 10 -22.96 84.00 -24.78
N ALA A 11 -23.97 83.84 -23.92
CA ALA A 11 -23.84 84.21 -22.51
C ALA A 11 -22.73 83.36 -21.90
N GLU A 12 -21.61 84.00 -21.54
CA GLU A 12 -20.58 83.38 -20.74
C GLU A 12 -21.20 83.07 -19.37
N PHE A 13 -21.22 81.79 -19.02
CA PHE A 13 -21.86 81.33 -17.80
C PHE A 13 -21.00 81.76 -16.61
N ASP A 14 -21.24 82.96 -16.08
CA ASP A 14 -20.55 83.49 -14.90
C ASP A 14 -21.17 82.95 -13.60
N GLY A 15 -21.13 81.62 -13.49
CA GLY A 15 -21.59 80.89 -12.34
C GLY A 15 -20.72 79.67 -12.18
N VAL A 16 -20.12 79.50 -11.00
CA VAL A 16 -19.54 78.21 -10.62
C VAL A 16 -20.66 77.18 -10.83
N ARG A 17 -20.48 76.23 -11.76
CA ARG A 17 -21.35 75.06 -11.90
C ARG A 17 -21.28 74.28 -10.59
N THR A 18 -22.03 74.70 -9.58
CA THR A 18 -22.29 73.87 -8.42
C THR A 18 -23.31 72.85 -8.87
N ASN A 19 -22.82 71.71 -9.36
CA ASN A 19 -23.58 70.47 -9.44
C ASN A 19 -24.12 70.15 -8.04
N ARG A 20 -25.24 70.76 -7.66
CA ARG A 20 -25.87 70.61 -6.35
C ARG A 20 -26.90 69.49 -6.42
N TYR A 21 -26.42 68.28 -6.70
CA TYR A 21 -27.05 67.03 -6.30
C TYR A 21 -25.98 65.94 -6.25
N ARG A 22 -24.98 66.11 -5.36
CA ARG A 22 -24.28 64.95 -4.82
C ARG A 22 -25.07 64.53 -3.58
N PRO A 23 -25.85 63.43 -3.61
CA PRO A 23 -26.37 62.89 -2.36
C PRO A 23 -25.16 62.71 -1.43
N ARG A 24 -25.21 63.32 -0.25
CA ARG A 24 -24.23 63.10 0.82
C ARG A 24 -24.42 61.69 1.34
N LEU A 25 -24.07 60.70 0.52
CA LEU A 25 -23.89 59.32 0.97
C LEU A 25 -22.92 59.38 2.15
N PRO A 26 -23.28 58.80 3.31
CA PRO A 26 -22.45 58.87 4.50
C PRO A 26 -21.27 57.89 4.35
N TRP A 27 -20.36 58.18 3.43
CA TRP A 27 -19.22 57.31 3.08
C TRP A 27 -18.38 56.92 4.29
N ALA A 28 -18.26 57.79 5.29
CA ALA A 28 -17.60 57.45 6.57
C ALA A 28 -18.33 56.34 7.35
N ARG A 29 -19.67 56.36 7.37
CA ARG A 29 -20.48 55.30 8.02
C ARG A 29 -20.43 54.00 7.23
N ILE A 30 -20.49 54.09 5.89
CA ILE A 30 -20.38 52.92 5.00
C ILE A 30 -19.00 52.27 5.17
N GLY A 31 -17.92 53.07 5.18
CA GLY A 31 -16.56 52.58 5.42
C GLY A 31 -16.40 51.90 6.77
N PHE A 32 -17.01 52.45 7.83
CA PHE A 32 -16.99 51.84 9.16
C PHE A 32 -17.73 50.49 9.20
N VAL A 33 -18.91 50.39 8.56
CA VAL A 33 -19.67 49.13 8.46
C VAL A 33 -18.89 48.07 7.69
N VAL A 34 -18.25 48.44 6.57
CA VAL A 34 -17.41 47.53 5.79
C VAL A 34 -16.19 47.06 6.60
N LEU A 35 -15.50 47.97 7.30
CA LEU A 35 -14.38 47.63 8.17
C LEU A 35 -14.81 46.66 9.28
N PHE A 36 -15.93 46.94 9.93
CA PHE A 36 -16.46 46.11 11.00
C PHE A 36 -16.88 44.72 10.48
N ALA A 37 -17.54 44.66 9.33
CA ALA A 37 -17.87 43.39 8.66
C ALA A 37 -16.60 42.61 8.28
N ALA A 38 -15.55 43.28 7.80
CA ALA A 38 -14.27 42.65 7.48
C ALA A 38 -13.58 42.09 8.74
N LEU A 39 -13.62 42.80 9.87
CA LEU A 39 -13.09 42.31 11.15
C LEU A 39 -13.86 41.08 11.66
N ILE A 40 -15.20 41.10 11.58
CA ILE A 40 -16.03 39.94 11.97
C ILE A 40 -15.73 38.74 11.07
N ALA A 41 -15.69 38.94 9.75
CA ALA A 41 -15.36 37.89 8.81
C ALA A 41 -13.95 37.33 9.07
N GLY A 42 -12.96 38.21 9.28
CA GLY A 42 -11.59 37.82 9.61
C GLY A 42 -11.51 37.00 10.90
N ALA A 43 -12.20 37.42 11.97
CA ALA A 43 -12.26 36.69 13.24
C ALA A 43 -12.93 35.31 13.09
N TYR A 44 -13.98 35.22 12.27
CA TYR A 44 -14.66 33.97 11.96
C TYR A 44 -13.74 33.00 11.20
N PHE A 45 -13.09 33.46 10.12
CA PHE A 45 -12.13 32.66 9.36
C PHE A 45 -10.94 32.22 10.22
N TRP A 46 -10.45 33.09 11.10
CA TRP A 46 -9.36 32.74 12.01
C TRP A 46 -9.79 31.67 13.02
N ARG A 47 -10.97 31.79 13.63
CA ARG A 47 -11.51 30.76 14.53
C ARG A 47 -11.72 29.43 13.81
N GLN A 48 -12.20 29.46 12.57
CA GLN A 48 -12.37 28.26 11.76
C GLN A 48 -11.00 27.60 11.47
N LYS A 49 -9.98 28.39 11.16
CA LYS A 49 -8.62 27.90 10.93
C LYS A 49 -8.06 27.22 12.18
N VAL A 50 -8.14 27.85 13.36
CA VAL A 50 -7.65 27.27 14.62
C VAL A 50 -8.32 25.91 14.92
N ARG A 51 -9.64 25.82 14.74
CA ARG A 51 -10.36 24.54 14.92
C ARG A 51 -9.98 23.48 13.90
N ALA A 52 -9.71 23.88 12.66
CA ALA A 52 -9.27 22.97 11.62
C ALA A 52 -7.85 22.46 11.92
N ASP A 53 -6.96 23.34 12.39
CA ASP A 53 -5.60 22.99 12.78
C ASP A 53 -5.62 21.98 13.95
N GLU A 54 -6.42 22.22 14.98
CA GLU A 54 -6.61 21.30 16.12
C GLU A 54 -7.14 19.91 15.68
N LEU A 55 -8.04 19.88 14.70
CA LEU A 55 -8.59 18.62 14.20
C LEU A 55 -7.57 17.85 13.34
N ARG A 56 -6.72 18.55 12.57
CA ARG A 56 -5.62 17.91 11.84
C ARG A 56 -4.59 17.32 12.79
N GLU A 57 -4.21 18.08 13.82
CA GLU A 57 -3.28 17.61 14.86
C GLU A 57 -3.80 16.35 15.55
N ARG A 58 -5.11 16.26 15.83
CA ARG A 58 -5.74 15.04 16.36
C ARG A 58 -5.65 13.85 15.40
N ILE A 59 -5.94 14.06 14.11
CA ILE A 59 -5.83 13.01 13.09
C ILE A 59 -4.39 12.52 12.96
N GLU A 60 -3.41 13.43 12.95
CA GLU A 60 -1.98 13.12 12.90
C GLU A 60 -1.54 12.35 14.13
N THR A 61 -1.95 12.79 15.33
CA THR A 61 -1.63 12.12 16.59
C THR A 61 -2.22 10.71 16.61
N LEU A 62 -3.49 10.55 16.23
CA LEU A 62 -4.15 9.24 16.16
C LEU A 62 -3.43 8.29 15.21
N HIS A 63 -3.00 8.79 14.04
CA HIS A 63 -2.23 7.98 13.08
C HIS A 63 -0.84 7.62 13.63
N ALA A 64 -0.12 8.59 14.19
CA ALA A 64 1.21 8.37 14.76
C ALA A 64 1.18 7.35 15.91
N GLU A 65 0.18 7.43 16.79
CA GLU A 65 0.06 6.55 17.95
C GLU A 65 -0.37 5.12 17.59
N ARG A 66 -1.20 4.95 16.55
CA ARG A 66 -1.86 3.66 16.27
C ARG A 66 -1.37 2.97 15.01
N VAL A 67 -0.97 3.72 13.99
CA VAL A 67 -0.75 3.21 12.63
C VAL A 67 0.72 3.21 12.28
N ALA A 68 1.45 4.29 12.59
CA ALA A 68 2.83 4.49 12.12
C ALA A 68 3.75 3.29 12.44
N SER A 69 3.75 2.81 13.68
CA SER A 69 4.63 1.70 14.08
C SER A 69 4.37 0.41 13.32
N VAL A 70 3.10 0.10 13.01
CA VAL A 70 2.73 -1.12 12.25
C VAL A 70 3.19 -1.00 10.80
N LEU A 71 3.07 0.19 10.20
CA LEU A 71 3.53 0.42 8.83
C LEU A 71 5.06 0.39 8.75
N ASP A 72 5.75 0.96 9.73
CA ASP A 72 7.20 0.92 9.82
C ASP A 72 7.70 -0.53 9.96
N GLU A 73 7.02 -1.35 10.75
CA GLU A 73 7.34 -2.78 10.92
C GLU A 73 7.09 -3.59 9.63
N LEU A 74 6.00 -3.33 8.92
CA LEU A 74 5.72 -3.95 7.61
C LEU A 74 6.76 -3.55 6.57
N GLU A 75 7.12 -2.26 6.50
CA GLU A 75 8.13 -1.75 5.58
C GLU A 75 9.51 -2.32 5.88
N ALA A 76 9.90 -2.36 7.17
CA ALA A 76 11.16 -2.96 7.61
C ALA A 76 11.23 -4.46 7.30
N THR A 77 10.15 -5.20 7.58
CA THR A 77 10.05 -6.63 7.26
C THR A 77 10.19 -6.85 5.76
N ARG A 78 9.46 -6.10 4.94
CA ARG A 78 9.56 -6.17 3.48
C ARG A 78 10.98 -5.87 2.99
N ALA A 79 11.62 -4.81 3.49
CA ALA A 79 12.96 -4.43 3.08
C ALA A 79 13.98 -5.53 3.41
N MET A 80 13.87 -6.14 4.60
CA MET A 80 14.68 -7.29 4.99
C MET A 80 14.50 -8.49 4.03
N LEU A 81 13.25 -8.80 3.65
CA LEU A 81 12.96 -9.90 2.73
C LEU A 81 13.49 -9.62 1.31
N GLU A 82 13.34 -8.38 0.82
CA GLU A 82 13.92 -7.94 -0.45
C GLU A 82 15.46 -8.08 -0.43
N GLU A 83 16.12 -7.69 0.67
CA GLU A 83 17.57 -7.84 0.83
C GLU A 83 17.99 -9.31 0.77
N LYS A 84 17.29 -10.21 1.49
CA LYS A 84 17.56 -11.67 1.43
C LYS A 84 17.40 -12.21 0.01
N ALA A 85 16.37 -11.77 -0.72
CA ALA A 85 16.15 -12.18 -2.11
C ALA A 85 17.25 -11.69 -3.06
N LEU A 86 17.72 -10.46 -2.90
CA LEU A 86 18.84 -9.91 -3.69
C LEU A 86 20.17 -10.60 -3.34
N GLY A 87 20.37 -10.98 -2.08
CA GLY A 87 21.54 -11.73 -1.60
C GLY A 87 21.61 -13.16 -2.15
N ALA A 88 20.48 -13.75 -2.53
CA ALA A 88 20.38 -15.10 -3.08
C ALA A 88 21.04 -15.27 -4.47
N LYS A 89 21.51 -14.17 -5.10
CA LYS A 89 22.26 -14.15 -6.39
C LYS A 89 23.43 -15.13 -6.48
N SER A 90 24.04 -15.47 -5.34
CA SER A 90 25.35 -16.13 -5.30
C SER A 90 25.29 -17.58 -4.81
N GLY A 91 24.59 -18.44 -5.55
CA GLY A 91 25.00 -19.83 -5.70
C GLY A 91 23.91 -20.87 -5.50
N ALA A 92 23.89 -21.83 -6.41
CA ALA A 92 23.16 -23.07 -6.23
C ALA A 92 24.01 -24.28 -6.60
N ALA A 93 25.34 -24.13 -6.46
CA ALA A 93 26.29 -25.21 -6.71
C ALA A 93 26.57 -26.06 -5.46
N LYS A 94 26.25 -25.57 -4.25
CA LYS A 94 26.46 -26.31 -3.00
C LYS A 94 25.13 -26.45 -2.28
N ARG A 95 24.57 -27.66 -2.34
CA ARG A 95 23.46 -28.12 -1.48
C ARG A 95 23.87 -27.84 -0.04
N LEU A 96 23.19 -26.92 0.63
CA LEU A 96 23.34 -26.70 2.06
C LEU A 96 22.00 -27.07 2.67
N VAL A 97 21.96 -28.26 3.26
CA VAL A 97 20.84 -28.76 4.03
C VAL A 97 21.34 -28.77 5.46
N GLU A 98 21.24 -27.63 6.14
CA GLU A 98 21.22 -27.60 7.60
C GLU A 98 19.76 -27.69 8.06
N ALA A 99 19.02 -28.68 7.54
CA ALA A 99 17.63 -28.87 7.88
C ALA A 99 17.54 -29.41 9.32
N GLN A 100 17.49 -28.49 10.28
CA GLN A 100 17.03 -28.76 11.64
C GLN A 100 15.51 -28.56 11.79
N VAL A 101 14.88 -27.92 10.79
CA VAL A 101 13.45 -27.60 10.79
C VAL A 101 12.66 -28.70 10.08
N ARG A 102 11.60 -29.20 10.73
CA ARG A 102 10.63 -30.13 10.14
C ARG A 102 9.50 -29.33 9.50
N LEU A 103 8.98 -29.77 8.35
CA LEU A 103 7.83 -29.11 7.69
C LEU A 103 6.60 -29.00 8.60
N SER A 104 6.41 -29.94 9.52
CA SER A 104 5.32 -29.90 10.50
C SER A 104 5.39 -28.70 11.44
N ALA A 105 6.58 -28.16 11.72
CA ALA A 105 6.71 -26.91 12.50
C ALA A 105 6.09 -25.74 11.73
N LEU A 106 6.37 -25.66 10.42
CA LEU A 106 5.93 -24.57 9.54
C LEU A 106 4.41 -24.45 9.35
N HIS A 107 3.59 -25.40 9.81
CA HIS A 107 2.13 -25.34 9.65
C HIS A 107 1.46 -24.38 10.62
N GLU A 108 2.10 -24.09 11.76
CA GLU A 108 1.59 -23.17 12.78
C GLU A 108 2.23 -21.77 12.66
N ASP A 109 3.22 -21.63 11.79
CA ASP A 109 4.08 -20.45 11.64
C ASP A 109 3.65 -19.60 10.43
N GLU A 110 3.87 -18.29 10.49
CA GLU A 110 3.65 -17.38 9.36
C GLU A 110 4.81 -17.51 8.36
N VAL A 111 4.50 -18.07 7.18
CA VAL A 111 5.48 -18.29 6.10
C VAL A 111 5.23 -17.32 4.95
N VAL A 112 6.11 -16.33 4.80
CA VAL A 112 6.08 -15.44 3.65
C VAL A 112 6.77 -16.09 2.45
N TYR A 113 6.19 -15.90 1.27
CA TYR A 113 6.58 -16.54 0.03
C TYR A 113 6.89 -15.53 -1.07
N LEU A 114 7.95 -15.81 -1.83
CA LEU A 114 8.28 -15.06 -3.04
C LEU A 114 8.74 -15.99 -4.15
N LYS A 115 8.12 -15.86 -5.33
CA LYS A 115 8.58 -16.50 -6.57
C LYS A 115 9.03 -15.47 -7.59
N VAL A 116 10.30 -15.56 -7.98
CA VAL A 116 10.93 -14.63 -8.92
C VAL A 116 11.82 -15.36 -9.91
N ARG A 117 12.13 -14.74 -11.03
CA ARG A 117 13.12 -15.22 -11.99
C ARG A 117 14.51 -14.69 -11.63
N ALA A 118 15.55 -15.44 -12.01
CA ALA A 118 16.94 -15.04 -11.76
C ALA A 118 17.30 -13.63 -12.30
N PRO A 119 16.78 -13.16 -13.46
CA PRO A 119 17.01 -11.78 -13.89
C PRO A 119 16.32 -10.72 -13.02
N GLU A 120 15.24 -11.06 -12.32
CA GLU A 120 14.46 -10.12 -11.52
C GLU A 120 15.16 -9.80 -10.19
N ILE A 121 15.92 -10.75 -9.65
CA ILE A 121 16.76 -10.47 -8.48
C ILE A 121 18.03 -9.68 -8.84
N ALA A 122 18.28 -9.35 -10.12
CA ALA A 122 19.48 -8.65 -10.56
C ALA A 122 19.59 -7.20 -10.06
N SER A 123 18.48 -6.54 -9.77
CA SER A 123 18.43 -5.20 -9.20
C SER A 123 17.20 -5.03 -8.30
N GLU A 124 17.22 -4.02 -7.43
CA GLU A 124 16.08 -3.69 -6.58
C GLU A 124 14.82 -3.35 -7.40
N GLU A 125 14.99 -2.60 -8.49
CA GLU A 125 13.85 -2.17 -9.33
C GLU A 125 13.18 -3.36 -10.03
N ALA A 126 13.99 -4.30 -10.54
CA ALA A 126 13.48 -5.50 -11.19
C ALA A 126 12.76 -6.41 -10.19
N LEU A 127 13.28 -6.52 -8.97
CA LEU A 127 12.67 -7.31 -7.91
C LEU A 127 11.32 -6.72 -7.47
N ARG A 128 11.26 -5.41 -7.24
CA ARG A 128 10.00 -4.72 -6.87
C ARG A 128 8.94 -4.84 -7.95
N ALA A 129 9.35 -4.73 -9.23
CA ALA A 129 8.44 -4.96 -10.34
C ALA A 129 7.89 -6.40 -10.36
N ALA A 130 8.75 -7.39 -10.08
CA ALA A 130 8.34 -8.78 -10.00
C ALA A 130 7.35 -9.05 -8.86
N ILE A 131 7.63 -8.52 -7.65
CA ILE A 131 6.74 -8.60 -6.48
C ILE A 131 5.35 -8.03 -6.81
N ALA A 132 5.29 -6.86 -7.49
CA ALA A 132 4.03 -6.23 -7.85
C ALA A 132 3.18 -7.04 -8.85
N THR A 133 3.81 -7.91 -9.62
CA THR A 133 3.16 -8.77 -10.63
C THR A 133 3.09 -10.24 -10.20
N GLU A 134 3.33 -10.54 -8.93
CA GLU A 134 3.46 -11.91 -8.45
C GLU A 134 2.19 -12.73 -8.73
N GLU A 135 2.34 -13.76 -9.58
CA GLU A 135 1.24 -14.68 -9.90
C GLU A 135 1.11 -15.76 -8.82
N GLN A 136 -0.14 -15.98 -8.38
CA GLN A 136 -0.50 -17.07 -7.48
C GLN A 136 0.00 -18.41 -8.02
N ASP A 137 0.58 -19.23 -7.13
CA ASP A 137 1.15 -20.52 -7.46
C ASP A 137 0.63 -21.61 -6.52
N ALA A 138 0.68 -22.86 -6.97
CA ALA A 138 0.22 -24.02 -6.21
C ALA A 138 1.18 -24.50 -5.13
N ILE A 139 2.33 -23.83 -4.95
CA ILE A 139 3.39 -24.29 -4.04
C ILE A 139 2.88 -24.40 -2.60
N GLY A 140 2.16 -23.40 -2.09
CA GLY A 140 1.57 -23.46 -0.73
C GLY A 140 0.64 -24.66 -0.53
N PRO A 141 -0.41 -24.80 -1.35
CA PRO A 141 -1.27 -25.97 -1.33
C PRO A 141 -0.54 -27.32 -1.49
N CYS A 142 0.47 -27.40 -2.35
CA CYS A 142 1.29 -28.60 -2.52
C CYS A 142 2.16 -28.89 -1.27
N LEU A 143 2.60 -27.87 -0.54
CA LEU A 143 3.31 -28.00 0.72
C LEU A 143 2.36 -28.33 1.88
N GLY A 144 1.08 -27.99 1.76
CA GLY A 144 0.12 -28.05 2.87
C GLY A 144 0.26 -26.85 3.82
N LEU A 145 0.87 -25.76 3.34
CA LEU A 145 1.11 -24.54 4.09
C LEU A 145 0.25 -23.40 3.54
N GLU A 146 -0.20 -22.53 4.43
CA GLU A 146 -0.69 -21.21 4.05
C GLU A 146 0.52 -20.32 3.80
N LEU A 147 0.67 -19.82 2.58
CA LEU A 147 1.80 -18.99 2.19
C LEU A 147 1.31 -17.57 1.91
N THR A 148 1.89 -16.60 2.62
CA THR A 148 1.59 -15.18 2.44
C THR A 148 2.54 -14.61 1.40
N PRO A 149 2.09 -14.17 0.20
CA PRO A 149 2.98 -13.59 -0.79
C PRO A 149 3.58 -12.27 -0.28
N VAL A 150 4.85 -11.99 -0.61
CA VAL A 150 5.53 -10.75 -0.20
C VAL A 150 4.75 -9.50 -0.63
N SER A 151 4.02 -9.56 -1.75
CA SER A 151 3.18 -8.47 -2.24
C SER A 151 2.12 -8.03 -1.21
N GLN A 152 1.57 -8.94 -0.40
CA GLN A 152 0.60 -8.61 0.64
C GLN A 152 1.18 -7.74 1.76
N LEU A 153 2.50 -7.76 2.00
CA LEU A 153 3.12 -6.83 2.96
C LEU A 153 3.05 -5.37 2.50
N SER A 154 2.84 -5.12 1.19
CA SER A 154 2.65 -3.79 0.62
C SER A 154 1.18 -3.41 0.40
N GLU A 155 0.25 -4.33 0.63
CA GLU A 155 -1.19 -4.09 0.47
C GLU A 155 -1.76 -3.38 1.71
N VAL A 156 -1.46 -2.09 1.81
CA VAL A 156 -1.94 -1.19 2.87
C VAL A 156 -3.12 -0.37 2.35
N PRO A 157 -4.26 -0.32 3.05
CA PRO A 157 -5.38 0.55 2.70
C PRO A 157 -4.95 2.01 2.61
N GLU A 158 -5.37 2.70 1.55
CA GLU A 158 -4.96 4.08 1.27
C GLU A 158 -5.18 5.02 2.47
N VAL A 159 -6.28 4.84 3.21
CA VAL A 159 -6.64 5.65 4.40
C VAL A 159 -5.58 5.60 5.51
N LEU A 160 -4.85 4.49 5.64
CA LEU A 160 -3.81 4.32 6.65
C LEU A 160 -2.46 4.90 6.19
N THR A 161 -2.31 5.28 4.92
CA THR A 161 -1.03 5.74 4.38
C THR A 161 -0.74 7.20 4.72
N SER A 162 0.55 7.54 4.80
CA SER A 162 1.03 8.92 4.91
C SER A 162 0.56 9.82 3.76
N LYS A 163 0.35 9.25 2.56
CA LYS A 163 -0.23 9.96 1.41
C LYS A 163 -1.67 10.41 1.65
N TRP A 164 -2.46 9.64 2.38
CA TRP A 164 -3.81 10.07 2.79
C TRP A 164 -3.74 11.14 3.87
N LEU A 165 -2.84 11.02 4.84
CA LEU A 165 -2.59 12.08 5.81
C LEU A 165 -2.18 13.40 5.15
N ALA A 166 -1.27 13.39 4.18
CA ALA A 166 -0.85 14.63 3.51
C ALA A 166 -2.02 15.43 2.90
N ARG A 167 -3.06 14.74 2.43
CA ARG A 167 -4.28 15.37 1.88
C ARG A 167 -5.14 16.07 2.93
N ILE A 168 -4.98 15.82 4.23
CA ILE A 168 -5.71 16.53 5.30
C ILE A 168 -5.34 18.01 5.37
N HIS A 169 -4.11 18.36 4.99
CA HIS A 169 -3.63 19.74 4.97
C HIS A 169 -4.21 20.56 3.81
N GLU A 170 -4.77 19.91 2.78
CA GLU A 170 -5.30 20.58 1.59
C GLU A 170 -6.70 21.18 1.80
N THR A 171 -7.39 20.86 2.90
CA THR A 171 -8.77 21.32 3.15
C THR A 171 -8.93 22.03 4.49
N ASN A 172 -9.64 23.17 4.49
CA ASN A 172 -10.02 23.93 5.69
C ASN A 172 -11.49 23.71 6.11
N ASP A 173 -12.17 22.77 5.46
CA ASP A 173 -13.57 22.45 5.72
C ASP A 173 -13.68 21.50 6.91
N MET A 174 -14.26 21.99 8.01
CA MET A 174 -14.43 21.24 9.25
C MET A 174 -15.26 19.96 9.06
N GLN A 175 -16.29 19.98 8.20
CA GLN A 175 -17.11 18.80 7.96
C GLN A 175 -16.29 17.72 7.26
N ARG A 176 -15.50 18.10 6.25
CA ARG A 176 -14.61 17.16 5.56
C ARG A 176 -13.55 16.59 6.48
N LEU A 177 -12.97 17.41 7.35
CA LEU A 177 -11.99 16.94 8.34
C LEU A 177 -12.62 15.97 9.34
N SER A 178 -13.84 16.23 9.83
CA SER A 178 -14.53 15.32 10.75
C SER A 178 -14.86 13.96 10.12
N VAL A 179 -15.28 13.95 8.85
CA VAL A 179 -15.50 12.70 8.11
C VAL A 179 -14.19 11.92 7.94
N ARG A 180 -13.06 12.61 7.72
CA ARG A 180 -11.75 11.98 7.59
C ARG A 180 -11.27 11.37 8.91
N GLU A 181 -11.43 12.07 10.03
CA GLU A 181 -11.15 11.53 11.37
C GLU A 181 -11.94 10.23 11.59
N GLU A 182 -13.24 10.23 11.30
CA GLU A 182 -14.08 9.03 11.45
C GLU A 182 -13.69 7.90 10.48
N GLN A 183 -13.31 8.23 9.24
CA GLN A 183 -12.79 7.25 8.28
C GLN A 183 -11.50 6.59 8.78
N LEU A 184 -10.57 7.38 9.33
CA LEU A 184 -9.34 6.86 9.90
C LEU A 184 -9.63 5.97 11.12
N ALA A 185 -10.47 6.43 12.06
CA ALA A 185 -10.83 5.64 13.23
C ALA A 185 -11.45 4.28 12.85
N ARG A 186 -12.39 4.28 11.89
CA ARG A 186 -13.00 3.03 11.39
C ARG A 186 -12.00 2.13 10.66
N ALA A 187 -11.06 2.70 9.90
CA ALA A 187 -10.02 1.93 9.23
C ALA A 187 -9.04 1.32 10.25
N ILE A 188 -8.70 2.06 11.31
CA ILE A 188 -7.89 1.55 12.43
C ILE A 188 -8.61 0.36 13.09
N ASP A 189 -9.90 0.47 13.38
CA ASP A 189 -10.62 -0.59 14.08
C ASP A 189 -10.82 -1.86 13.23
N ARG A 190 -10.96 -1.72 11.91
CA ARG A 190 -11.31 -2.82 11.00
C ARG A 190 -10.12 -3.44 10.29
N GLU A 191 -9.20 -2.61 9.81
CA GLU A 191 -8.13 -3.04 8.88
C GLU A 191 -6.79 -3.22 9.60
N LEU A 192 -6.50 -2.41 10.61
CA LEU A 192 -5.21 -2.47 11.31
C LEU A 192 -4.93 -3.84 11.96
N PRO A 193 -5.90 -4.53 12.60
CA PRO A 193 -5.64 -5.86 13.16
C PRO A 193 -5.21 -6.89 12.10
N ALA A 194 -5.75 -6.79 10.88
CA ALA A 194 -5.38 -7.66 9.76
C ALA A 194 -4.01 -7.33 9.15
N LEU A 195 -3.51 -6.10 9.34
CA LEU A 195 -2.13 -5.74 9.02
C LEU A 195 -1.18 -6.22 10.11
N GLN A 196 -1.57 -6.07 11.38
CA GLN A 196 -0.80 -6.55 12.52
C GLN A 196 -0.64 -8.07 12.51
N SER A 197 -1.63 -8.83 12.04
CA SER A 197 -1.49 -10.30 11.96
C SER A 197 -0.51 -10.77 10.88
N ARG A 198 -0.03 -9.90 9.99
CA ARG A 198 0.97 -10.25 8.95
C ARG A 198 2.40 -10.20 9.47
N VAL A 199 2.60 -9.68 10.68
CA VAL A 199 3.91 -9.52 11.34
C VAL A 199 3.81 -9.91 12.83
N PRO A 200 4.85 -10.50 13.43
CA PRO A 200 6.11 -10.89 12.83
C PRO A 200 5.95 -12.06 11.84
N VAL A 201 6.92 -12.19 10.94
CA VAL A 201 7.00 -13.32 10.02
C VAL A 201 8.02 -14.29 10.58
N ASP A 202 7.68 -15.57 10.64
CA ASP A 202 8.56 -16.60 11.21
C ASP A 202 9.53 -17.14 10.16
N TYR A 203 9.04 -17.39 8.94
CA TYR A 203 9.84 -17.98 7.86
C TYR A 203 9.68 -17.25 6.53
N PHE A 204 10.76 -17.27 5.75
CA PHE A 204 10.75 -16.78 4.38
C PHE A 204 11.13 -17.87 3.38
N LEU A 205 10.21 -18.21 2.47
CA LEU A 205 10.41 -19.15 1.38
C LEU A 205 10.59 -18.41 0.04
N LEU A 206 11.79 -18.47 -0.53
CA LEU A 206 12.10 -17.90 -1.84
C LEU A 206 12.32 -18.99 -2.88
N LEU A 207 11.65 -18.84 -4.02
CA LEU A 207 11.88 -19.62 -5.23
C LEU A 207 12.47 -18.74 -6.33
N VAL A 208 13.68 -19.08 -6.77
CA VAL A 208 14.35 -18.41 -7.90
C VAL A 208 14.34 -19.32 -9.12
N VAL A 209 13.55 -18.96 -10.12
CA VAL A 209 13.47 -19.67 -11.40
C VAL A 209 14.64 -19.24 -12.29
N GLN A 210 15.52 -20.15 -12.65
CA GLN A 210 16.73 -19.84 -13.42
C GLN A 210 16.45 -19.50 -14.89
N GLY A 211 15.27 -19.88 -15.40
CA GLY A 211 14.84 -19.60 -16.77
C GLY A 211 13.51 -18.86 -16.85
N LYS A 212 12.64 -19.29 -17.78
CA LYS A 212 11.35 -18.65 -18.05
C LYS A 212 10.23 -19.23 -17.20
N SER A 213 10.30 -20.50 -16.85
CA SER A 213 9.21 -21.19 -16.16
C SER A 213 9.73 -22.28 -15.23
N ARG A 214 9.18 -22.32 -14.02
CA ARG A 214 9.40 -23.43 -13.06
C ARG A 214 8.98 -24.80 -13.59
N LEU A 215 8.25 -24.86 -14.70
CA LEU A 215 7.84 -26.11 -15.34
C LEU A 215 8.95 -26.79 -16.15
N ARG A 216 9.95 -26.03 -16.58
CA ARG A 216 11.00 -26.52 -17.50
C ARG A 216 12.40 -26.19 -17.04
N ASP A 217 12.54 -25.11 -16.29
CA ASP A 217 13.83 -24.58 -15.87
C ASP A 217 14.11 -24.95 -14.40
N PRO A 218 15.39 -25.09 -14.01
CA PRO A 218 15.77 -25.31 -12.62
C PRO A 218 15.27 -24.20 -11.70
N VAL A 219 14.91 -24.57 -10.48
CA VAL A 219 14.46 -23.66 -9.43
C VAL A 219 15.38 -23.81 -8.23
N ASP A 220 15.89 -22.68 -7.76
CA ASP A 220 16.63 -22.60 -6.51
C ASP A 220 15.66 -22.24 -5.39
N VAL A 221 15.71 -23.03 -4.33
CA VAL A 221 14.86 -22.92 -3.14
C VAL A 221 15.71 -22.45 -1.98
N PHE A 222 15.23 -21.43 -1.30
CA PHE A 222 15.79 -20.93 -0.07
C PHE A 222 14.69 -20.83 0.99
N LEU A 223 14.95 -21.34 2.19
CA LEU A 223 14.09 -21.13 3.36
C LEU A 223 14.94 -20.52 4.46
N TRP A 224 14.51 -19.36 4.96
CA TRP A 224 15.09 -18.72 6.14
C TRP A 224 14.14 -18.86 7.31
N ASP A 225 14.71 -19.15 8.47
CA ASP A 225 14.15 -18.88 9.80
C ASP A 225 14.50 -17.43 10.12
N LEU A 226 13.49 -16.58 10.25
CA LEU A 226 13.66 -15.13 10.46
C LEU A 226 13.87 -14.80 11.94
N GLU A 227 13.38 -15.63 12.86
CA GLU A 227 13.62 -15.48 14.30
C GLU A 227 15.12 -15.65 14.62
N GLN A 228 15.76 -16.65 14.01
CA GLN A 228 17.19 -16.96 14.20
C GLN A 228 18.11 -16.31 13.17
N ASP A 229 17.55 -15.57 12.20
CA ASP A 229 18.25 -15.03 11.03
C ASP A 229 19.12 -16.09 10.30
N LYS A 230 18.57 -17.30 10.13
CA LYS A 230 19.32 -18.47 9.65
C LYS A 230 18.74 -19.03 8.35
N LEU A 231 19.61 -19.26 7.36
CA LEU A 231 19.24 -20.04 6.17
C LEU A 231 19.18 -21.54 6.52
N VAL A 232 17.97 -22.09 6.61
CA VAL A 232 17.73 -23.49 7.03
C VAL A 232 17.62 -24.46 5.86
N LEU A 233 17.25 -23.97 4.66
CA LEU A 233 17.24 -24.77 3.44
C LEU A 233 17.87 -23.99 2.28
N ARG A 234 18.80 -24.64 1.57
CA ARG A 234 19.29 -24.19 0.27
C ARG A 234 19.43 -25.38 -0.68
N SER A 235 18.56 -25.44 -1.69
CA SER A 235 18.57 -26.54 -2.66
C SER A 235 18.31 -26.03 -4.06
N ARG A 236 18.92 -26.69 -5.05
CA ARG A 236 18.46 -26.64 -6.43
C ARG A 236 17.54 -27.83 -6.69
N THR A 237 16.44 -27.60 -7.39
CA THR A 237 15.53 -28.64 -7.86
C THR A 237 15.22 -28.45 -9.33
N GLU A 238 14.99 -29.56 -10.02
CA GLU A 238 14.50 -29.58 -11.39
C GLU A 238 13.09 -30.14 -11.39
N ASN A 239 12.25 -29.59 -12.25
CA ASN A 239 10.90 -30.09 -12.39
C ASN A 239 10.89 -31.46 -13.07
N ARG A 240 10.21 -32.44 -12.47
CA ARG A 240 10.03 -33.80 -13.01
C ARG A 240 8.62 -34.07 -13.56
N GLY A 241 7.82 -33.03 -13.76
CA GLY A 241 6.48 -33.05 -14.35
C GLY A 241 5.43 -33.81 -13.54
N ARG A 242 5.51 -33.78 -12.21
CA ARG A 242 4.60 -34.57 -11.34
C ARG A 242 3.36 -33.78 -10.99
N LEU A 243 2.29 -34.05 -11.74
CA LEU A 243 0.96 -33.49 -11.51
C LEU A 243 0.26 -34.23 -10.35
N ILE A 244 -0.16 -33.48 -9.34
CA ILE A 244 -0.94 -33.97 -8.20
C ILE A 244 -2.21 -33.11 -8.09
N THR A 245 -3.33 -33.73 -7.75
CA THR A 245 -4.56 -32.99 -7.45
C THR A 245 -4.45 -32.34 -6.09
N VAL A 246 -4.48 -31.01 -6.05
CA VAL A 246 -4.46 -30.21 -4.81
C VAL A 246 -5.74 -29.40 -4.69
N ARG A 247 -6.20 -29.19 -3.46
CA ARG A 247 -7.24 -28.19 -3.18
C ARG A 247 -6.57 -26.83 -3.23
N SER A 248 -6.99 -25.98 -4.16
CA SER A 248 -6.27 -24.73 -4.39
C SER A 248 -7.21 -23.66 -4.90
N GLN A 249 -7.11 -22.46 -4.35
CA GLN A 249 -7.82 -21.28 -4.85
C GLN A 249 -7.09 -20.65 -6.06
N ILE A 250 -6.58 -21.47 -6.99
CA ILE A 250 -5.99 -20.97 -8.23
C ILE A 250 -7.14 -20.70 -9.21
N GLY A 251 -7.57 -19.44 -9.28
CA GLY A 251 -8.67 -19.00 -10.16
C GLY A 251 -9.24 -17.64 -9.74
N PRO A 252 -10.06 -16.99 -10.59
CA PRO A 252 -10.68 -15.71 -10.26
C PRO A 252 -11.54 -15.85 -8.99
N LYS A 253 -11.40 -14.90 -8.05
CA LYS A 253 -12.18 -14.83 -6.79
C LYS A 253 -13.68 -15.05 -7.09
N VAL A 254 -14.22 -16.20 -6.71
CA VAL A 254 -15.67 -16.44 -6.74
C VAL A 254 -16.25 -15.98 -5.40
N ASP A 255 -17.35 -15.22 -5.47
CA ASP A 255 -18.05 -14.64 -4.31
C ASP A 255 -18.18 -15.63 -3.13
N PRO A 256 -17.85 -15.20 -1.90
CA PRO A 256 -17.87 -16.06 -0.70
C PRO A 256 -19.28 -16.56 -0.32
N ALA A 257 -20.33 -16.09 -0.99
CA ALA A 257 -21.71 -16.51 -0.74
C ALA A 257 -22.09 -17.86 -1.38
N LYS A 258 -21.18 -18.52 -2.13
CA LYS A 258 -21.45 -19.82 -2.81
C LYS A 258 -20.31 -20.84 -2.76
N ALA A 259 -19.45 -20.84 -1.73
CA ALA A 259 -18.33 -21.79 -1.67
C ALA A 259 -18.76 -23.18 -1.17
N ALA A 260 -19.22 -24.03 -2.09
CA ALA A 260 -19.15 -25.48 -1.94
C ALA A 260 -17.72 -25.96 -2.24
N GLY A 261 -16.84 -25.93 -1.22
CA GLY A 261 -15.49 -26.52 -1.24
C GLY A 261 -14.47 -25.82 -2.15
N ASP A 262 -13.21 -25.75 -1.72
CA ASP A 262 -12.11 -25.28 -2.58
C ASP A 262 -12.01 -26.14 -3.85
N PRO A 263 -11.82 -25.54 -5.04
CA PRO A 263 -11.72 -26.32 -6.27
C PRO A 263 -10.49 -27.23 -6.22
N ILE A 264 -10.68 -28.48 -6.64
CA ILE A 264 -9.58 -29.43 -6.84
C ILE A 264 -8.94 -29.11 -8.18
N VAL A 265 -7.70 -28.65 -8.16
CA VAL A 265 -6.91 -28.29 -9.33
C VAL A 265 -5.75 -29.28 -9.47
N THR A 266 -5.47 -29.70 -10.70
CA THR A 266 -4.25 -30.46 -10.99
C THR A 266 -3.07 -29.49 -11.04
N ALA A 267 -2.13 -29.61 -10.11
CA ALA A 267 -0.96 -28.76 -10.04
C ALA A 267 0.34 -29.57 -10.08
N ASP A 268 1.40 -28.96 -10.60
CA ASP A 268 2.74 -29.54 -10.52
C ASP A 268 3.35 -29.27 -9.14
N CYS A 269 3.34 -30.32 -8.31
CA CYS A 269 3.87 -30.32 -6.95
C CYS A 269 5.28 -30.91 -6.85
N SER A 270 6.00 -31.11 -7.96
CA SER A 270 7.33 -31.72 -7.94
C SER A 270 8.33 -30.93 -7.08
N ILE A 271 8.33 -29.60 -7.20
CA ILE A 271 9.16 -28.69 -6.39
C ILE A 271 8.79 -28.81 -4.91
N ALA A 272 7.50 -28.74 -4.60
CA ALA A 272 7.01 -28.87 -3.22
C ALA A 272 7.39 -30.23 -2.61
N ALA A 273 7.23 -31.33 -3.36
CA ALA A 273 7.64 -32.66 -2.92
C ALA A 273 9.15 -32.72 -2.64
N HIS A 274 9.98 -32.08 -3.46
CA HIS A 274 11.41 -31.97 -3.20
C HIS A 274 11.69 -31.20 -1.90
N ILE A 275 10.98 -30.09 -1.65
CA ILE A 275 11.08 -29.32 -0.40
C ILE A 275 10.70 -30.21 0.80
N LYS A 276 9.56 -30.93 0.74
CA LYS A 276 9.14 -31.86 1.80
C LYS A 276 10.20 -32.90 2.13
N ALA A 277 10.82 -33.50 1.09
CA ALA A 277 11.90 -34.47 1.26
C ALA A 277 13.12 -33.87 1.96
N GLN A 278 13.50 -32.63 1.63
CA GLN A 278 14.63 -31.97 2.28
C GLN A 278 14.33 -31.56 3.73
N LEU A 279 13.07 -31.28 4.07
CA LEU A 279 12.61 -30.95 5.43
C LEU A 279 12.28 -32.20 6.28
N GLY A 280 12.69 -33.38 5.83
CA GLY A 280 12.61 -34.63 6.60
C GLY A 280 11.21 -35.23 6.72
N GLU A 281 10.25 -34.80 5.90
CA GLU A 281 8.99 -35.51 5.79
C GLU A 281 9.14 -36.76 4.92
N PRO A 282 8.44 -37.87 5.27
CA PRO A 282 8.30 -39.00 4.38
C PRO A 282 7.52 -38.53 3.15
N THR A 283 8.24 -38.13 2.11
CA THR A 283 7.63 -38.07 0.80
C THR A 283 7.16 -39.47 0.47
N MET A 284 5.92 -39.60 -0.02
CA MET A 284 5.48 -40.84 -0.65
C MET A 284 6.51 -41.18 -1.72
N ASP A 285 7.41 -42.10 -1.37
CA ASP A 285 8.52 -42.54 -2.20
C ASP A 285 7.90 -43.46 -3.22
N LEU A 286 7.22 -42.84 -4.19
CA LEU A 286 6.72 -43.52 -5.37
C LEU A 286 7.94 -43.68 -6.28
N ALA A 287 8.84 -44.58 -5.86
CA ALA A 287 9.93 -45.08 -6.66
C ALA A 287 9.38 -45.37 -8.05
N THR A 288 9.99 -44.74 -9.06
CA THR A 288 9.83 -45.14 -10.45
C THR A 288 10.12 -46.63 -10.52
N ARG A 289 9.11 -47.42 -10.92
CA ARG A 289 9.37 -48.73 -11.49
C ARG A 289 10.22 -48.48 -12.73
N ASP A 290 11.44 -49.02 -12.73
CA ASP A 290 12.28 -49.18 -13.92
C ASP A 290 11.50 -49.89 -15.05
#